data_AF-A0A9K3HRX0-F1
#
_entry.id   AF-A0A9K3HRX0-F1
#
_cell.length_a   1.000
_cell.length_b   1.000
_cell.length_c   1.000
_cell.angle_alpha   90.00
_cell.angle_beta   90.00
_cell.angle_gamma   90.00
#
_symmetry.space_group_name_H-M   'P 1'
#
loop_
_entity.id
_entity.type
_entity.pdbx_description
1 polymer ?
#
loop_
_entity_poly.entity_id
_entity_poly.type
_entity_poly.pdbx_seq_one_letter_code
_entity_poly.pdbx_strand_id
1 'polypeptide(L)'
;MSTIELHQDSSEEMSAVIPPLKWSKETFDGLVQNFKFPDSWGATYPEEGQTAAQAPAGYITLFWDYFTEGNFGLPVTRFFLDILAYYKFHISQLHPIKKVRIRHLEFFCLSMYIEPTVNRFRVFYQLHCSQGFYSFAQCSSAKKILCTLQNIFTSGNRNFSSSKPA
;
A
#
# COMPACT_ATOMS: atom_id res chain seq x y z
N MET A 1 28.34 -5.01 46.89
CA MET A 1 26.92 -4.60 46.76
C MET A 1 26.88 -3.39 45.85
N SER A 2 26.41 -3.56 44.61
CA SER A 2 26.11 -2.45 43.71
C SER A 2 24.80 -2.80 43.02
N THR A 3 23.78 -2.03 43.33
CA THR A 3 22.39 -2.19 42.90
C THR A 3 22.29 -1.91 41.41
N ILE A 4 21.90 -2.91 40.63
CA ILE A 4 21.49 -2.72 39.23
C ILE A 4 20.04 -2.27 39.28
N GLU A 5 19.80 -0.98 39.09
CA GLU A 5 18.47 -0.42 38.87
C GLU A 5 17.94 -0.92 37.52
N LEU A 6 16.92 -1.75 37.59
CA LEU A 6 16.09 -2.17 36.47
C LEU A 6 15.39 -0.92 35.91
N HIS A 7 15.85 -0.45 34.75
CA HIS A 7 15.05 0.48 33.95
C HIS A 7 13.81 -0.25 33.45
N GLN A 8 12.71 0.06 34.12
CA GLN A 8 11.36 -0.30 33.76
C GLN A 8 11.00 0.47 32.49
N ASP A 9 11.22 -0.15 31.34
CA ASP A 9 10.71 0.32 30.06
C ASP A 9 9.19 0.16 30.10
N SER A 10 8.52 1.25 30.43
CA SER A 10 7.07 1.38 30.43
C SER A 10 6.63 1.33 28.97
N SER A 11 6.42 0.10 28.50
CA SER A 11 5.63 -0.17 27.31
C SER A 11 4.21 0.29 27.61
N GLU A 12 3.94 1.57 27.42
CA GLU A 12 2.58 2.07 27.29
C GLU A 12 1.98 1.35 26.08
N GLU A 13 1.25 0.26 26.34
CA GLU A 13 0.24 -0.27 25.44
C GLU A 13 -0.79 0.84 25.24
N MET A 14 -0.50 1.73 24.31
CA MET A 14 -1.46 2.69 23.81
C MET A 14 -2.51 1.89 23.05
N SER A 15 -3.55 1.49 23.78
CA SER A 15 -4.80 0.96 23.25
C SER A 15 -5.35 2.00 22.29
N ALA A 16 -4.96 1.88 21.02
CA ALA A 16 -5.38 2.75 19.95
C ALA A 16 -6.85 2.46 19.69
N VAL A 17 -7.74 3.13 20.42
CA VAL A 17 -9.18 3.06 20.17
C VAL A 17 -9.41 3.54 18.74
N ILE A 18 -9.74 2.59 17.86
CA ILE A 18 -9.99 2.87 16.45
C ILE A 18 -11.27 3.71 16.37
N PRO A 19 -11.24 4.91 15.78
CA PRO A 19 -12.42 5.77 15.72
C PRO A 19 -13.54 5.09 14.92
N PRO A 20 -14.82 5.32 15.29
CA PRO A 20 -15.95 4.81 14.54
C PRO A 20 -15.97 5.38 13.12
N LEU A 21 -16.48 4.59 12.17
CA LEU A 21 -16.58 5.01 10.77
C LEU A 21 -17.58 6.17 10.65
N LYS A 22 -17.08 7.36 10.30
CA LYS A 22 -17.91 8.55 10.03
C LYS A 22 -18.31 8.60 8.55
N TRP A 23 -19.35 7.86 8.17
CA TRP A 23 -19.89 7.86 6.81
C TRP A 23 -21.38 8.21 6.81
N SER A 24 -21.85 8.77 5.70
CA SER A 24 -23.28 8.84 5.39
C SER A 24 -23.62 7.82 4.29
N LYS A 25 -24.84 7.29 4.30
CA LYS A 25 -25.29 6.35 3.28
C LYS A 25 -25.21 6.94 1.87
N GLU A 26 -25.55 8.23 1.75
CA GLU A 26 -25.43 8.99 0.50
C GLU A 26 -23.99 9.03 -0.04
N THR A 27 -22.99 9.21 0.84
CA THR A 27 -21.57 9.21 0.44
C THR A 27 -21.18 7.83 -0.11
N PHE A 28 -21.60 6.75 0.56
CA PHE A 28 -21.33 5.39 0.11
C PHE A 28 -21.98 5.07 -1.23
N ASP A 29 -23.25 5.39 -1.41
CA ASP A 29 -23.97 5.14 -2.67
C ASP A 29 -23.31 5.90 -3.83
N GLY A 30 -22.87 7.14 -3.57
CA GLY A 30 -22.05 7.92 -4.50
C GLY A 30 -20.71 7.26 -4.86
N LEU A 31 -20.02 6.62 -3.90
CA LEU A 31 -18.79 5.84 -4.18
C LEU A 31 -19.07 4.75 -5.21
N VAL A 32 -20.06 3.91 -4.88
CA VAL A 32 -20.39 2.70 -5.63
C VAL A 32 -20.76 3.07 -7.06
N GLN A 33 -21.53 4.14 -7.22
CA GLN A 33 -21.91 4.67 -8.52
C GLN A 33 -20.71 5.26 -9.29
N ASN A 34 -19.91 6.11 -8.65
CA ASN A 34 -18.81 6.82 -9.31
C ASN A 34 -17.69 5.89 -9.76
N PHE A 35 -17.33 4.92 -8.92
CA PHE A 35 -16.31 3.92 -9.23
C PHE A 35 -16.86 2.68 -9.94
N LYS A 36 -18.18 2.63 -10.22
CA LYS A 36 -18.86 1.55 -10.93
C LYS A 36 -18.54 0.17 -10.36
N PHE A 37 -18.70 0.03 -9.04
CA PHE A 37 -18.41 -1.25 -8.39
C PHE A 37 -19.37 -2.32 -8.94
N PRO A 38 -18.86 -3.48 -9.38
CA PRO A 38 -19.70 -4.59 -9.79
C PRO A 38 -20.54 -5.13 -8.61
N ASP A 39 -21.79 -5.48 -8.85
CA ASP A 39 -22.66 -6.11 -7.84
C ASP A 39 -22.03 -7.39 -7.27
N SER A 40 -21.25 -8.10 -8.08
CA SER A 40 -20.52 -9.31 -7.67
C SER A 40 -19.51 -9.08 -6.56
N TRP A 41 -19.12 -7.84 -6.28
CA TRP A 41 -18.21 -7.52 -5.17
C TRP A 41 -18.95 -7.41 -3.83
N GLY A 42 -20.28 -7.37 -3.83
CA GLY A 42 -21.08 -7.35 -2.60
C GLY A 42 -20.72 -6.19 -1.67
N ALA A 43 -20.48 -5.00 -2.21
CA ALA A 43 -20.14 -3.83 -1.40
C ALA A 43 -21.31 -3.47 -0.47
N THR A 44 -21.06 -3.44 0.83
CA THR A 44 -22.08 -3.14 1.84
C THR A 44 -21.70 -1.92 2.66
N TYR A 45 -22.69 -1.10 2.98
CA TYR A 45 -22.55 -0.01 3.93
C TYR A 45 -22.31 -0.58 5.35
N PRO A 46 -21.29 -0.12 6.09
CA PRO A 46 -21.02 -0.59 7.45
C PRO A 46 -22.14 -0.19 8.43
N GLU A 47 -22.36 -1.00 9.46
CA GLU A 47 -23.34 -0.67 10.51
C GLU A 47 -22.81 0.45 11.42
N GLU A 48 -23.72 1.18 12.06
CA GLU A 48 -23.36 2.27 12.97
C GLU A 48 -22.54 1.73 14.15
N GLY A 49 -21.43 2.40 14.47
CA GLY A 49 -20.52 2.00 15.55
C GLY A 49 -19.49 0.93 15.17
N GLN A 50 -19.56 0.34 13.97
CA GLN A 50 -18.50 -0.55 13.50
C GLN A 50 -17.20 0.23 13.24
N THR A 51 -16.08 -0.39 13.60
CA THR A 51 -14.73 0.10 13.31
C THR A 51 -14.15 -0.60 12.09
N ALA A 52 -13.12 0.00 11.50
CA ALA A 52 -12.46 -0.59 10.33
C ALA A 52 -11.78 -1.95 10.56
N ALA A 53 -11.58 -2.33 11.83
CA ALA A 53 -11.04 -3.62 12.23
C ALA A 53 -12.11 -4.72 12.38
N GLN A 54 -13.41 -4.36 12.38
CA GLN A 54 -14.52 -5.26 12.63
C GLN A 54 -15.24 -5.65 11.33
N ALA A 55 -14.49 -5.98 10.28
CA ALA A 55 -15.09 -6.49 9.05
C ALA A 55 -15.85 -7.80 9.36
N PRO A 56 -17.12 -7.96 8.90
CA PRO A 56 -17.82 -9.24 9.00
C PRO A 56 -17.04 -10.36 8.30
N ALA A 57 -17.26 -11.61 8.72
CA ALA A 57 -16.61 -12.75 8.10
C ALA A 57 -16.91 -12.81 6.58
N GLY A 58 -15.87 -12.92 5.76
CA GLY A 58 -15.97 -12.91 4.30
C GLY A 58 -15.85 -11.52 3.66
N TYR A 59 -15.77 -10.44 4.44
CA TYR A 59 -15.62 -9.08 3.95
C TYR A 59 -14.22 -8.53 4.25
N ILE A 60 -13.80 -7.56 3.43
CA ILE A 60 -12.61 -6.73 3.68
C ILE A 60 -13.06 -5.29 3.89
N THR A 61 -12.51 -4.61 4.91
CA THR A 61 -12.71 -3.18 5.05
C THR A 61 -11.75 -2.41 4.16
N LEU A 62 -12.28 -1.49 3.35
CA LEU A 62 -11.52 -0.52 2.57
C LEU A 62 -12.02 0.89 2.89
N PHE A 63 -11.10 1.79 3.24
CA PHE A 63 -11.42 3.22 3.38
C PHE A 63 -11.69 3.90 2.04
N TRP A 64 -12.54 4.92 2.08
CA TRP A 64 -12.81 5.84 0.96
C TRP A 64 -11.52 6.32 0.28
N ASP A 65 -10.58 6.80 1.09
CA ASP A 65 -9.32 7.42 0.66
C ASP A 65 -8.47 6.47 -0.20
N TYR A 66 -8.71 5.16 -0.14
CA TYR A 66 -8.06 4.25 -1.05
C TYR A 66 -8.40 4.53 -2.50
N PHE A 67 -9.66 4.79 -2.79
CA PHE A 67 -10.15 4.98 -4.15
C PHE A 67 -9.92 6.40 -4.64
N THR A 68 -10.14 7.40 -3.79
CA THR A 68 -10.01 8.81 -4.19
C THR A 68 -8.59 9.35 -4.16
N GLU A 69 -7.79 8.97 -3.18
CA GLU A 69 -6.45 9.53 -2.97
C GLU A 69 -5.33 8.52 -3.23
N GLY A 70 -5.58 7.26 -2.87
CA GLY A 70 -4.62 6.16 -2.98
C GLY A 70 -4.58 5.48 -4.35
N ASN A 71 -5.39 5.95 -5.32
CA ASN A 71 -5.59 5.39 -6.66
C ASN A 71 -5.66 3.84 -6.64
N PHE A 72 -6.45 3.31 -5.70
CA PHE A 72 -6.57 1.88 -5.50
C PHE A 72 -7.48 1.26 -6.54
N GLY A 73 -6.91 0.41 -7.39
CA GLY A 73 -7.68 -0.47 -8.26
C GLY A 73 -7.80 -1.87 -7.64
N LEU A 74 -9.02 -2.39 -7.58
CA LEU A 74 -9.29 -3.81 -7.41
C LEU A 74 -9.41 -4.47 -8.82
N PRO A 75 -8.94 -5.71 -9.01
CA PRO A 75 -8.25 -6.56 -8.04
C PRO A 75 -6.82 -6.10 -7.76
N VAL A 76 -6.36 -6.32 -6.52
CA VAL A 76 -4.96 -6.07 -6.15
C VAL A 76 -4.02 -7.07 -6.79
N THR A 77 -2.79 -6.64 -7.03
CA THR A 77 -1.74 -7.50 -7.59
C THR A 77 -1.26 -8.53 -6.57
N ARG A 78 -0.67 -9.62 -7.07
CA ARG A 78 -0.12 -10.67 -6.21
C ARG A 78 0.96 -10.13 -5.28
N PHE A 79 1.86 -9.30 -5.81
CA PHE A 79 2.91 -8.67 -5.03
C PHE A 79 2.36 -7.82 -3.87
N PHE A 80 1.28 -7.07 -4.10
CA PHE A 80 0.63 -6.31 -3.02
C PHE A 80 0.12 -7.24 -1.91
N LEU A 81 -0.52 -8.35 -2.27
CA LEU A 81 -0.97 -9.36 -1.30
C LEU A 81 0.19 -10.00 -0.54
N ASP A 82 1.30 -10.31 -1.23
CA ASP A 82 2.48 -10.90 -0.59
C ASP A 82 3.11 -9.94 0.43
N ILE A 83 3.07 -8.61 0.20
CA ILE A 83 3.48 -7.60 1.18
C ILE A 83 2.58 -7.66 2.43
N LEU A 84 1.26 -7.63 2.26
CA LEU A 84 0.31 -7.72 3.38
C LEU A 84 0.52 -9.02 4.18
N ALA A 85 0.66 -10.14 3.48
CA ALA A 85 0.85 -11.46 4.06
C ALA A 85 2.20 -11.61 4.79
N TYR A 86 3.24 -10.94 4.30
CA TYR A 86 4.55 -10.92 4.94
C TYR A 86 4.53 -10.14 6.25
N TYR A 87 3.96 -8.93 6.25
CA TYR A 87 3.92 -8.05 7.42
C TYR A 87 2.76 -8.31 8.38
N LYS A 88 1.86 -9.25 8.05
CA LYS A 88 0.77 -9.72 8.92
C LYS A 88 -0.21 -8.62 9.34
N PHE A 89 -0.51 -7.67 8.44
CA PHE A 89 -1.55 -6.68 8.68
C PHE A 89 -2.62 -6.72 7.58
N HIS A 90 -3.85 -6.41 7.97
CA HIS A 90 -4.97 -6.26 7.05
C HIS A 90 -4.85 -4.96 6.26
N ILE A 91 -5.39 -4.90 5.04
CA ILE A 91 -5.32 -3.68 4.22
C ILE A 91 -5.93 -2.47 4.93
N SER A 92 -6.97 -2.61 5.75
CA SER A 92 -7.51 -1.51 6.57
C SER A 92 -6.57 -0.97 7.64
N GLN A 93 -5.41 -1.57 7.85
CA GLN A 93 -4.38 -1.04 8.75
C GLN A 93 -3.27 -0.30 7.98
N LEU A 94 -3.26 -0.40 6.65
CA LEU A 94 -2.33 0.34 5.80
C LEU A 94 -2.84 1.77 5.58
N HIS A 95 -1.93 2.73 5.53
CA HIS A 95 -2.27 4.11 5.25
C HIS A 95 -2.66 4.26 3.77
N PRO A 96 -3.85 4.83 3.45
CA PRO A 96 -4.37 4.89 2.08
C PRO A 96 -3.46 5.55 1.04
N ILE A 97 -2.89 6.70 1.38
CA ILE A 97 -1.96 7.43 0.51
C ILE A 97 -0.55 6.79 0.51
N LYS A 98 -0.01 6.46 1.69
CA LYS A 98 1.42 6.11 1.84
C LYS A 98 1.80 4.72 1.30
N LYS A 99 0.83 3.96 0.76
CA LYS A 99 1.07 2.70 0.05
C LYS A 99 1.68 2.87 -1.35
N VAL A 100 1.74 4.10 -1.88
CA VAL A 100 2.29 4.42 -3.21
C VAL A 100 3.68 3.78 -3.46
N ARG A 101 4.47 3.61 -2.39
CA ARG A 101 5.79 2.96 -2.44
C ARG A 101 5.74 1.51 -2.90
N ILE A 102 4.71 0.75 -2.51
CA ILE A 102 4.51 -0.64 -3.00
C ILE A 102 4.30 -0.61 -4.51
N ARG A 103 3.40 0.26 -4.98
CA ARG A 103 3.07 0.38 -6.40
C ARG A 103 4.25 0.87 -7.25
N HIS A 104 5.03 1.82 -6.73
CA HIS A 104 6.22 2.32 -7.41
C HIS A 104 7.26 1.23 -7.62
N LEU A 105 7.55 0.42 -6.60
CA LEU A 105 8.50 -0.68 -6.77
C LEU A 105 7.97 -1.71 -7.77
N GLU A 106 6.68 -2.07 -7.67
CA GLU A 106 6.05 -3.00 -8.61
C GLU A 106 6.20 -2.51 -10.06
N PHE A 107 5.83 -1.26 -10.34
CA PHE A 107 5.95 -0.68 -11.66
C PHE A 107 7.40 -0.67 -12.16
N PHE A 108 8.36 -0.33 -11.29
CA PHE A 108 9.78 -0.32 -11.62
C PHE A 108 10.31 -1.73 -11.93
N CYS A 109 9.95 -2.73 -11.13
CA CYS A 109 10.34 -4.11 -11.38
C CYS A 109 9.78 -4.61 -12.72
N LEU A 110 8.49 -4.37 -12.98
CA LEU A 110 7.82 -4.79 -14.21
C LEU A 110 8.39 -4.10 -15.46
N SER A 111 8.77 -2.82 -15.39
CA SER A 111 9.38 -2.11 -16.53
C SER A 111 10.78 -2.63 -16.90
N MET A 112 11.45 -3.29 -15.95
CA MET A 112 12.74 -3.95 -16.15
C MET A 112 12.60 -5.46 -16.40
N TYR A 113 11.39 -5.99 -16.55
CA TYR A 113 11.12 -7.44 -16.64
C TYR A 113 11.70 -8.23 -15.46
N ILE A 114 11.72 -7.62 -14.27
CA ILE A 114 12.15 -8.24 -13.01
C ILE A 114 10.91 -8.52 -12.17
N GLU A 115 10.86 -9.70 -11.55
CA GLU A 115 9.76 -10.04 -10.64
C GLU A 115 9.82 -9.17 -9.36
N PRO A 116 8.75 -8.43 -9.04
CA PRO A 116 8.64 -7.72 -7.76
C PRO A 116 8.49 -8.74 -6.63
N THR A 117 9.33 -8.62 -5.60
CA THR A 117 9.28 -9.54 -4.43
C THR A 117 9.41 -8.75 -3.14
N VAL A 118 8.87 -9.31 -2.06
CA VAL A 118 8.95 -8.69 -0.73
C VAL A 118 10.40 -8.45 -0.30
N ASN A 119 11.32 -9.36 -0.65
CA ASN A 119 12.74 -9.19 -0.36
C ASN A 119 13.34 -7.97 -1.06
N ARG A 120 13.01 -7.74 -2.33
CA ARG A 120 13.44 -6.53 -3.06
C ARG A 120 12.86 -5.27 -2.45
N PHE A 121 11.60 -5.31 -2.02
CA PHE A 121 10.93 -4.18 -1.38
C PHE A 121 11.62 -3.76 -0.08
N ARG A 122 11.99 -4.74 0.75
CA ARG A 122 12.65 -4.53 2.04
C ARG A 122 14.05 -3.94 1.96
N VAL A 123 14.71 -4.02 0.80
CA VAL A 123 16.01 -3.36 0.58
C VAL A 123 15.85 -1.84 0.62
N PHE A 124 14.76 -1.32 0.05
CA PHE A 124 14.54 0.12 -0.09
C PHE A 124 13.65 0.70 1.00
N TYR A 125 12.76 -0.10 1.57
CA TYR A 125 11.71 0.37 2.45
C TYR A 125 11.62 -0.44 3.75
N GLN A 126 11.36 0.28 4.84
CA GLN A 126 11.11 -0.27 6.16
C GLN A 126 9.67 0.00 6.58
N LEU A 127 9.07 -0.94 7.33
CA LEU A 127 7.75 -0.74 7.91
C LEU A 127 7.79 0.42 8.91
N HIS A 128 6.79 1.27 8.88
CA HIS A 128 6.67 2.44 9.73
C HIS A 128 5.21 2.58 10.18
N CYS A 129 4.98 2.59 11.50
CA CYS A 129 3.65 2.81 12.08
C CYS A 129 3.55 4.25 12.56
N SER A 130 2.46 4.94 12.20
CA SER A 130 2.19 6.30 12.64
C SER A 130 0.69 6.49 12.78
N GLN A 131 0.27 7.03 13.94
CA GLN A 131 -1.15 7.31 14.23
C GLN A 131 -2.06 6.09 14.05
N GLY A 132 -1.59 4.90 14.42
CA GLY A 132 -2.35 3.65 14.30
C GLY A 132 -2.42 3.05 12.89
N PHE A 133 -1.77 3.67 11.90
CA PHE A 133 -1.66 3.13 10.54
C PHE A 133 -0.24 2.70 10.19
N TYR A 134 -0.14 1.56 9.52
CA TYR A 134 1.09 1.11 8.88
C TYR A 134 1.35 1.85 7.58
N SER A 135 2.61 2.07 7.30
CA SER A 135 3.13 2.68 6.08
C SER A 135 4.56 2.20 5.86
N PHE A 136 5.21 2.66 4.80
CA PHE A 136 6.59 2.31 4.52
C PHE A 136 7.45 3.57 4.44
N ALA A 137 8.55 3.62 5.17
CA ALA A 137 9.54 4.69 5.07
C ALA A 137 10.74 4.22 4.25
N GLN A 138 11.49 5.15 3.66
CA GLN A 138 12.74 4.80 2.98
C GLN A 138 13.81 4.41 4.01
N CYS A 139 14.58 3.36 3.74
CA CYS A 139 15.70 2.96 4.59
C CYS A 139 16.75 4.09 4.59
N SER A 140 17.08 4.63 5.77
CA SER A 140 18.06 5.71 5.95
C SER A 140 19.52 5.27 5.73
N SER A 141 19.75 3.95 5.60
CA SER A 141 21.06 3.33 5.43
C SER A 141 21.51 3.16 3.97
N ALA A 142 20.70 3.51 2.97
CA ALA A 142 21.04 3.32 1.56
C ALA A 142 22.03 4.38 1.06
N LYS A 143 23.30 4.27 1.45
CA LYS A 143 24.41 5.03 0.85
C LYS A 143 25.02 4.25 -0.32
N LYS A 144 25.00 4.90 -1.49
CA LYS A 144 25.63 4.55 -2.78
C LYS A 144 25.23 3.20 -3.38
N ILE A 145 24.50 3.26 -4.49
CA ILE A 145 24.17 2.10 -5.32
C ILE A 145 24.92 2.24 -6.64
N LEU A 146 25.70 1.22 -7.01
CA LEU A 146 26.28 1.06 -8.34
C LEU A 146 25.45 -0.02 -9.05
N CYS A 147 24.70 0.36 -10.08
CA CYS A 147 23.95 -0.58 -10.92
C CYS A 147 24.64 -0.72 -12.27
N THR A 148 24.71 -1.93 -12.80
CA THR A 148 24.97 -2.15 -14.22
C THR A 148 23.73 -1.72 -15.01
N LEU A 149 23.92 -0.92 -16.06
CA LEU A 149 22.83 -0.59 -16.98
C LEU A 149 22.38 -1.89 -17.65
N GLN A 150 21.15 -2.34 -17.39
CA GLN A 150 20.52 -3.28 -18.31
C GLN A 150 20.23 -2.52 -19.60
N ASN A 151 20.85 -2.97 -20.68
CA ASN A 151 20.68 -2.45 -22.03
C ASN A 151 19.25 -2.71 -22.51
N ILE A 152 18.29 -1.88 -22.10
CA ILE A 152 16.91 -1.93 -22.61
C ILE A 152 16.78 -1.15 -23.94
N PHE A 153 17.85 -0.45 -24.38
CA PHE A 153 17.82 0.41 -25.59
C PHE A 153 18.92 0.17 -26.64
N THR A 154 19.79 -0.83 -26.54
CA THR A 154 20.85 -1.02 -27.55
C THR A 154 20.45 -1.89 -28.74
N SER A 155 19.19 -2.34 -28.84
CA SER A 155 18.67 -3.08 -30.01
C SER A 155 17.48 -2.35 -30.63
N GLY A 156 17.72 -1.14 -31.13
CA GLY A 156 16.72 -0.37 -31.86
C GLY A 156 17.38 0.60 -32.83
N ASN A 157 17.90 0.08 -33.95
CA ASN A 157 18.24 0.89 -35.11
C ASN A 157 16.94 1.46 -35.70
N ARG A 158 16.40 2.53 -35.08
CA ARG A 158 15.29 3.31 -35.63
C ARG A 158 15.88 4.47 -36.40
N ASN A 159 16.20 4.19 -37.65
CA ASN A 159 16.31 5.23 -38.66
C ASN A 159 14.96 5.95 -38.72
N PHE A 160 14.86 7.11 -38.07
CA PHE A 160 13.82 8.07 -38.39
C PHE A 160 14.17 8.64 -39.76
N SER A 161 13.72 7.99 -40.83
CA SER A 161 13.64 8.63 -42.14
C SER A 161 12.57 9.72 -42.03
N SER A 162 13.00 10.97 -42.05
CA SER A 162 12.12 12.12 -42.20
C SER A 162 11.55 12.14 -43.63
N SER A 163 10.45 11.44 -43.85
CA SER A 163 9.60 11.73 -45.00
C SER A 163 8.86 13.04 -44.71
N LYS A 164 9.31 14.13 -45.34
CA LYS A 164 8.53 15.37 -45.42
C LYS A 164 7.19 15.07 -46.12
N PRO A 165 6.04 15.48 -45.58
CA PRO A 165 4.81 15.52 -46.37
C PRO A 165 4.90 16.65 -47.40
N ALA A 166 4.19 16.44 -48.52
CA ALA A 166 4.19 17.23 -49.74
C ALA A 166 3.79 18.70 -49.56
#